data_AF-A0A684XL32-F1
#
_entry.id   AF-A0A684XL32-F1
#
_cell.length_a   1.000
_cell.length_b   1.000
_cell.length_c   1.000
_cell.angle_alpha   90.00
_cell.angle_beta   90.00
_cell.angle_gamma   90.00
#
_symmetry.space_group_name_H-M   'P 1'
#
loop_
_entity.id
_entity.type
_entity.pdbx_description
1 polymer ?
#
loop_
_entity_poly.entity_id
_entity_poly.type
_entity_poly.pdbx_seq_one_letter_code
_entity_poly.pdbx_strand_id
1 'polypeptide(L)'
;MLKKEILPIGSVVYLKESLKKVMITSRLITIQGDEEKEFYDYGGVVYPEGTKDDNILAFDAEDITDVKFRGFVDDDEVVLVKRMREWQKEEFGVSPEEEDEMLEL
;
A
#
# COMPACT_ATOMS: atom_id res chain seq x y z
N MET A 1 3.27 -7.47 1.35
CA MET A 1 3.49 -7.98 -0.03
C MET A 1 2.33 -7.48 -0.86
N LEU A 2 2.57 -7.04 -2.10
CA LEU A 2 1.54 -6.35 -2.89
C LEU A 2 0.36 -7.28 -3.16
N LYS A 3 -0.79 -6.98 -2.54
CA LYS A 3 -2.03 -7.72 -2.75
C LYS A 3 -2.54 -7.59 -4.19
N LYS A 4 -3.49 -8.46 -4.54
CA LYS A 4 -4.24 -8.49 -5.81
C LYS A 4 -4.60 -7.11 -6.35
N GLU A 5 -5.00 -6.20 -5.46
CA GLU A 5 -5.24 -4.80 -5.79
C GLU A 5 -4.22 -3.86 -5.11
N ILE A 6 -3.41 -3.20 -5.94
CA ILE A 6 -2.53 -2.10 -5.52
C ILE A 6 -3.33 -0.80 -5.64
N LEU A 7 -3.55 -0.13 -4.51
CA LEU A 7 -4.31 1.11 -4.48
C LEU A 7 -3.46 2.27 -5.03
N PRO A 8 -4.03 3.12 -5.92
CA PRO A 8 -3.35 4.31 -6.40
C PRO A 8 -3.09 5.30 -5.27
N ILE A 9 -2.06 6.12 -5.42
CA ILE A 9 -1.85 7.28 -4.53
C ILE A 9 -3.07 8.22 -4.57
N GLY A 10 -3.34 8.88 -3.45
CA GLY A 10 -4.55 9.67 -3.25
C GLY A 10 -5.80 8.85 -2.92
N SER A 11 -5.72 7.52 -2.88
CA SER A 11 -6.79 6.69 -2.32
C SER A 11 -7.00 7.03 -0.85
N VAL A 12 -8.26 7.12 -0.42
CA VAL A 12 -8.64 7.40 0.97
C VAL A 12 -9.27 6.15 1.57
N VAL A 13 -8.70 5.67 2.66
CA VAL A 13 -9.03 4.38 3.28
C VAL A 13 -9.31 4.51 4.77
N TYR A 14 -10.00 3.51 5.34
CA TYR A 14 -10.01 3.23 6.77
C TYR A 14 -9.06 2.09 7.09
N LEU A 15 -8.35 2.21 8.21
CA LEU A 15 -7.49 1.15 8.74
C LEU A 15 -8.20 0.41 9.90
N LYS A 16 -7.78 -0.82 10.17
CA LYS A 16 -8.21 -1.59 11.34
C LYS A 16 -8.00 -0.75 12.60
N GLU A 17 -8.96 -0.85 13.52
CA GLU A 17 -8.90 -0.20 14.84
C GLU A 17 -8.73 1.34 14.82
N SER A 18 -8.89 1.98 13.66
CA SER A 18 -8.82 3.43 13.52
C SER A 18 -10.14 4.01 13.03
N LEU A 19 -10.61 5.06 13.71
CA LEU A 19 -11.74 5.88 13.25
C LEU A 19 -11.31 7.01 12.31
N LYS A 20 -10.00 7.19 12.09
CA LYS A 20 -9.47 8.21 11.18
C LYS A 20 -9.28 7.65 9.78
N LYS A 21 -9.67 8.43 8.78
CA LYS A 21 -9.34 8.16 7.39
C LYS A 21 -7.87 8.45 7.13
N VAL A 22 -7.24 7.64 6.28
CA VAL A 22 -5.86 7.84 5.83
C VAL A 22 -5.87 7.98 4.31
N MET A 23 -5.11 8.94 3.79
CA MET A 23 -4.86 9.08 2.36
C MET A 23 -3.49 8.48 2.04
N ILE A 24 -3.43 7.54 1.11
CA ILE A 24 -2.17 6.94 0.63
C ILE A 24 -1.37 8.00 -0.13
N THR A 25 -0.11 8.19 0.25
CA THR A 25 0.82 9.13 -0.38
C THR A 25 2.04 8.44 -0.99
N SER A 26 2.31 7.19 -0.59
CA SER A 26 3.43 6.40 -1.11
C SER A 26 3.11 4.90 -1.08
N ARG A 27 3.87 4.14 -1.88
CA ARG A 27 3.77 2.68 -2.02
C ARG A 27 5.16 2.07 -1.90
N LEU A 28 5.26 0.83 -1.43
CA LEU A 28 6.52 0.11 -1.24
C LEU A 28 7.54 0.94 -0.46
N ILE A 29 7.15 1.41 0.72
CA ILE A 29 8.05 2.22 1.54
C ILE A 29 8.90 1.35 2.46
N THR A 30 10.10 1.84 2.75
CA THR A 30 10.96 1.29 3.78
C THR A 30 11.11 2.30 4.90
N ILE A 31 10.85 1.88 6.13
CA ILE A 31 11.18 2.68 7.31
C ILE A 31 12.44 2.11 7.94
N GLN A 32 13.37 3.00 8.28
CA GLN A 32 14.58 2.63 8.99
C GLN A 32 14.24 2.51 10.48
N GLY A 33 14.08 1.27 10.95
CA GLY A 33 13.95 0.95 12.37
C GLY A 33 15.31 0.83 13.07
N ASP A 34 15.27 0.56 14.38
CA ASP A 34 16.46 0.48 15.23
C ASP A 34 17.36 -0.73 14.92
N GLU A 35 16.80 -1.83 14.38
CA GLU A 35 17.56 -3.07 14.17
C GLU A 35 17.43 -3.66 12.75
N GLU A 36 16.33 -3.45 12.01
CA GLU A 36 16.16 -3.93 10.62
C GLU A 36 15.38 -2.94 9.73
N LYS A 37 15.53 -3.07 8.41
CA LYS A 37 14.73 -2.34 7.41
C LYS A 37 13.36 -3.00 7.31
N GLU A 38 12.31 -2.29 7.72
CA GLU A 38 10.94 -2.77 7.60
C GLU A 38 10.30 -2.26 6.30
N PHE A 39 9.67 -3.17 5.56
CA PHE A 39 8.94 -2.86 4.33
C PHE A 39 7.45 -2.81 4.62
N TYR A 40 6.78 -1.80 4.09
CA TYR A 40 5.33 -1.64 4.18
C TYR A 40 4.74 -1.41 2.79
N ASP A 41 3.55 -1.94 2.55
CA ASP A 41 2.86 -1.75 1.27
C ASP A 41 2.55 -0.27 1.01
N TYR A 42 2.14 0.48 2.03
CA TYR A 42 1.71 1.86 1.91
C TYR A 42 2.32 2.78 2.96
N GLY A 43 2.52 4.03 2.53
CA GLY A 43 2.65 5.17 3.42
C GLY A 43 1.49 6.15 3.19
N GLY A 44 1.02 6.79 4.25
CA GLY A 44 -0.08 7.73 4.16
C GLY A 44 -0.12 8.79 5.24
N VAL A 45 -1.08 9.69 5.09
CA VAL A 45 -1.33 10.81 6.01
C VAL A 45 -2.78 10.84 6.44
N VAL A 46 -3.05 11.43 7.60
CA VAL A 46 -4.42 11.55 8.11
C VAL A 46 -5.25 12.44 7.20
N TYR A 47 -6.44 12.00 6.78
CA TYR A 47 -7.38 12.81 6.01
C TYR A 47 -8.46 13.42 6.93
N PRO A 48 -8.83 14.71 6.78
CA PRO A 48 -8.37 15.68 5.78
C PRO A 48 -7.18 16.55 6.24
N GLU A 49 -6.57 16.22 7.39
CA GLU A 49 -5.52 17.02 8.03
C GLU A 49 -4.27 17.17 7.15
N GLY A 50 -3.93 16.13 6.37
CA GLY A 50 -2.72 16.07 5.57
C GLY A 50 -1.48 15.72 6.40
N THR A 51 -0.30 16.05 5.87
CA THR A 51 0.96 15.83 6.57
C THR A 51 1.11 16.83 7.71
N LYS A 52 1.41 16.32 8.90
CA LYS A 52 1.85 17.14 10.04
C LYS A 52 3.28 16.74 10.37
N ASP A 53 4.19 17.68 10.20
CA ASP A 53 5.65 17.45 10.25
C ASP A 53 6.10 16.46 9.16
N ASP A 54 7.17 15.71 9.39
CA ASP A 54 7.70 14.71 8.44
C ASP A 54 7.21 13.27 8.74
N ASN A 55 6.12 13.14 9.52
CA ASN A 55 5.60 11.84 9.94
C ASN A 55 4.70 11.23 8.85
N ILE A 56 5.02 9.99 8.47
CA ILE A 56 4.20 9.16 7.60
C ILE A 56 3.65 7.97 8.40
N LEU A 57 2.38 7.62 8.18
CA LEU A 57 1.80 6.39 8.68
C LEU A 57 2.16 5.27 7.71
N ALA A 58 2.97 4.32 8.15
CA ALA A 58 3.19 3.07 7.44
C ALA A 58 2.13 2.03 7.82
N PHE A 59 1.63 1.29 6.84
CA PHE A 59 0.65 0.23 7.03
C PHE A 59 0.64 -0.69 5.82
N ASP A 60 0.17 -1.92 6.02
CA ASP A 60 0.05 -2.90 4.95
C ASP A 60 -1.35 -2.93 4.35
N ALA A 61 -1.46 -3.52 3.17
CA ALA A 61 -2.75 -3.67 2.51
C ALA A 61 -3.74 -4.48 3.35
N GLU A 62 -3.27 -5.33 4.25
CA GLU A 62 -4.12 -6.08 5.18
C GLU A 62 -4.74 -5.24 6.29
N ASP A 63 -4.18 -4.08 6.60
CA ASP A 63 -4.73 -3.17 7.61
C ASP A 63 -5.91 -2.38 7.07
N ILE A 64 -6.11 -2.35 5.76
CA ILE A 64 -7.20 -1.62 5.12
C ILE A 64 -8.52 -2.38 5.34
N THR A 65 -9.48 -1.69 5.96
CA THR A 65 -10.84 -2.22 6.18
C THR A 65 -11.84 -1.74 5.14
N ASP A 66 -11.64 -0.54 4.60
CA ASP A 66 -12.56 0.03 3.62
C ASP A 66 -11.89 1.10 2.75
N VAL A 67 -12.22 1.14 1.45
CA VAL A 67 -11.75 2.13 0.49
C VAL A 67 -12.87 3.13 0.24
N LYS A 68 -12.72 4.34 0.80
CA LYS A 68 -13.73 5.41 0.68
C LYS A 68 -13.59 6.22 -0.61
N PHE A 69 -12.39 6.26 -1.16
CA PHE A 69 -12.12 6.88 -2.45
C PHE A 69 -10.95 6.16 -3.10
N ARG A 70 -11.10 5.80 -4.36
CA ARG A 70 -9.99 5.31 -5.18
C ARG A 70 -9.24 6.50 -5.75
N GLY A 71 -7.92 6.51 -5.60
CA GLY A 71 -7.04 7.53 -6.14
C GLY A 71 -7.10 7.65 -7.66
N PHE A 72 -6.39 8.64 -8.17
CA PHE A 72 -6.34 8.91 -9.61
C PHE A 72 -5.64 7.77 -10.35
N VAL A 73 -6.17 7.42 -11.53
CA VAL A 73 -5.61 6.39 -12.41
C VAL A 73 -5.55 6.95 -13.82
N ASP A 74 -4.37 6.85 -14.42
CA ASP A 74 -4.09 7.12 -15.82
C ASP A 74 -3.15 6.05 -16.39
N ASP A 75 -2.65 6.26 -17.60
CA ASP A 75 -1.76 5.32 -18.27
C ASP A 75 -0.44 5.13 -17.50
N ASP A 76 0.08 6.18 -16.84
CA ASP A 76 1.30 6.10 -16.04
C ASP A 76 1.09 5.21 -14.81
N GLU A 77 -0.05 5.35 -14.12
CA GLU A 77 -0.42 4.49 -13.00
C GLU A 77 -0.54 3.02 -13.41
N VAL A 78 -1.15 2.74 -14.58
CA VAL A 78 -1.27 1.38 -15.11
C VAL A 78 0.10 0.77 -15.42
N VAL A 79 1.00 1.53 -16.05
CA VAL A 79 2.37 1.09 -16.35
C VAL A 79 3.17 0.84 -15.07
N LEU A 80 3.04 1.71 -14.07
CA LEU A 80 3.74 1.58 -12.79
C LEU A 80 3.29 0.33 -12.04
N VAL A 81 1.98 0.11 -11.89
CA VAL A 81 1.42 -1.10 -11.25
C VAL A 81 1.89 -2.37 -11.93
N LYS A 82 1.98 -2.38 -13.26
CA LYS A 82 2.52 -3.52 -14.01
C LYS A 82 3.99 -3.79 -13.66
N ARG A 83 4.84 -2.76 -13.64
CA ARG A 83 6.26 -2.89 -13.29
C ARG A 83 6.47 -3.34 -11.85
N MET A 84 5.64 -2.86 -10.92
CA MET A 84 5.71 -3.28 -9.51
C MET A 84 5.44 -4.78 -9.35
N ARG A 85 4.48 -5.32 -10.11
CA ARG A 85 4.18 -6.75 -10.11
C ARG A 85 5.28 -7.59 -10.77
N GLU A 86 5.86 -7.10 -11.86
CA GLU A 86 7.01 -7.76 -12.50
C GLU A 86 8.20 -7.84 -11.53
N TRP A 87 8.54 -6.74 -10.87
CA TRP A 87 9.59 -6.68 -9.86
C TRP A 87 9.33 -7.64 -8.69
N GLN A 88 8.10 -7.69 -8.16
CA GLN A 88 7.75 -8.61 -7.07
C GLN A 88 7.94 -10.07 -7.48
N LYS A 89 7.57 -10.43 -8.71
CA LYS A 89 7.77 -11.79 -9.23
C LYS A 89 9.25 -12.13 -9.37
N GLU A 90 10.08 -11.18 -9.80
CA GLU A 90 11.53 -11.38 -9.94
C GLU A 90 12.24 -11.55 -8.59
N GLU A 91 11.89 -10.74 -7.59
CA GLU A 91 12.53 -10.77 -6.27
C GLU A 91 12.06 -11.93 -5.39
N PHE A 92 10.76 -12.24 -5.40
CA PHE A 92 10.15 -13.19 -4.46
C PHE A 92 9.71 -14.51 -5.10
N GLY A 93 9.71 -14.60 -6.43
CA GLY A 93 9.30 -15.81 -7.15
C GLY A 93 7.81 -16.16 -7.05
N VAL A 94 6.98 -15.25 -6.53
CA VAL A 94 5.53 -15.45 -6.32
C VAL A 94 4.76 -14.73 -7.42
N SER A 95 3.84 -15.43 -8.09
CA SER A 95 2.85 -14.79 -8.95
C SER A 95 1.60 -14.38 -8.16
N PRO A 96 0.86 -13.32 -8.58
CA PRO A 96 -0.36 -12.89 -7.90
C PRO A 96 -1.44 -13.97 -7.78
N GLU A 97 -1.41 -14.97 -8.66
CA GLU A 97 -2.37 -16.09 -8.70
C GLU A 97 -2.04 -17.16 -7.65
N GLU A 98 -0.75 -17.39 -7.38
CA GLU A 98 -0.28 -18.35 -6.36
C GLU A 98 -0.48 -17.81 -4.93
N GLU A 99 -0.45 -16.49 -4.73
CA GLU A 99 -0.66 -15.86 -3.42
C GLU A 99 -2.15 -15.88 -3.00
N ASP A 100 -3.08 -15.66 -3.95
CA ASP A 100 -4.53 -15.76 -3.71
C ASP A 100 -4.92 -17.19 -3.27
N GLU A 101 -4.35 -18.24 -3.88
CA GLU A 101 -4.61 -19.64 -3.50
C GLU A 101 -4.02 -20.00 -2.11
N MET A 102 -2.90 -19.39 -1.72
CA MET A 102 -2.27 -19.63 -0.40
C MET A 102 -3.01 -18.94 0.75
N LEU A 103 -3.67 -17.80 0.52
CA LEU A 103 -4.41 -17.05 1.53
C LEU A 103 -5.85 -17.57 1.74
N GLU A 104 -6.34 -18.42 0.83
CA GLU A 104 -7.64 -19.11 0.94
C GLU A 104 -7.57 -20.46 1.70
N LEU A 105 -6.36 -20.91 2.11
CA LEU A 105 -6.09 -22.13 2.88
C LEU A 105 -5.86 -21.85 4.38
#